data_AF-A0A353N445-F1
#
_entry.id   AF-A0A353N445-F1
#
_cell.length_a   1.000
_cell.length_b   1.000
_cell.length_c   1.000
_cell.angle_alpha   90.00
_cell.angle_beta   90.00
_cell.angle_gamma   90.00
#
_symmetry.space_group_name_H-M   'P 1'
#
loop_
_entity.id
_entity.type
_entity.pdbx_description
1 polymer ?
#
loop_
_entity_poly.entity_id
_entity_poly.type
_entity_poly.pdbx_seq_one_letter_code
_entity_poly.pdbx_strand_id
1 'polypeptide(L)'
;PAAGVGTLTYYNPKSGRYGALGHKIVGFGNREVQLANGRIVSARITGINHSNRGEPGEKIGVFSGNADIIGDISANTQIGIFGGLLNNLTNCWYPLPIPVSTISEVRPGPAEILTVLSGDEIGRFSIEIQKVYYQSNLRDKGMVIKVTDPELLLKTGGIIQGMSGSPI
;
A
#
# COMPACT_ATOMS: atom_id res chain seq x y z
N PRO A 1 -8.69 -6.09 19.20
CA PRO A 1 -8.70 -5.83 17.74
C PRO A 1 -7.36 -5.25 17.29
N ALA A 2 -6.78 -5.78 16.21
CA ALA A 2 -5.66 -5.16 15.51
C ALA A 2 -6.25 -4.45 14.29
N ALA A 3 -6.02 -3.13 14.18
CA ALA A 3 -6.42 -2.34 13.03
C ALA A 3 -5.18 -1.60 12.53
N GLY A 4 -5.01 -1.55 11.21
CA GLY A 4 -3.90 -0.87 10.57
C GLY A 4 -4.35 -0.33 9.22
N VAL A 5 -3.82 0.82 8.83
CA VAL A 5 -4.06 1.41 7.51
C VAL A 5 -3.04 0.82 6.55
N GLY A 6 -3.52 0.23 5.45
CA GLY A 6 -2.70 -0.40 4.44
C GLY A 6 -3.09 -0.01 3.03
N THR A 7 -2.13 -0.07 2.11
CA THR A 7 -2.41 0.09 0.69
C THR A 7 -2.71 -1.26 0.05
N LEU A 8 -3.80 -1.30 -0.72
CA LEU A 8 -4.10 -2.40 -1.63
C LEU A 8 -3.13 -2.35 -2.81
N THR A 9 -2.23 -3.33 -2.91
CA THR A 9 -1.12 -3.32 -3.86
C THR A 9 -1.55 -3.77 -5.24
N TYR A 10 -2.31 -4.87 -5.32
CA TYR A 10 -2.83 -5.38 -6.58
C TYR A 10 -4.18 -6.07 -6.40
N TYR A 11 -4.91 -6.18 -7.49
CA TYR A 11 -6.17 -6.92 -7.59
C TYR A 11 -6.23 -7.67 -8.92
N ASN A 12 -6.63 -8.94 -8.87
CA ASN A 12 -6.87 -9.76 -10.06
C ASN A 12 -8.38 -9.87 -10.31
N PRO A 13 -8.94 -9.20 -11.35
CA PRO A 13 -10.37 -9.20 -11.60
C PRO A 13 -10.94 -10.56 -12.06
N LYS A 14 -10.09 -11.49 -12.52
CA LYS A 14 -10.56 -12.83 -12.94
C LYS A 14 -10.83 -13.74 -11.74
N SER A 15 -10.03 -13.63 -10.68
CA SER A 15 -10.13 -14.49 -9.50
C SER A 15 -10.70 -13.78 -8.26
N GLY A 16 -10.87 -12.46 -8.31
CA GLY A 16 -11.26 -11.65 -7.17
C GLY A 16 -10.18 -11.53 -6.10
N ARG A 17 -8.96 -12.02 -6.36
CA ARG A 17 -7.87 -12.10 -5.38
C ARG A 17 -7.08 -10.80 -5.32
N TYR A 18 -6.63 -10.45 -4.13
CA TYR A 18 -5.80 -9.27 -3.91
C TYR A 18 -4.58 -9.57 -3.06
N GLY A 19 -3.59 -8.67 -3.15
CA GLY A 19 -2.51 -8.54 -2.17
C GLY A 19 -2.43 -7.09 -1.69
N ALA A 20 -2.17 -6.91 -0.41
CA ALA A 20 -2.02 -5.61 0.22
C ALA A 20 -0.87 -5.65 1.22
N LEU A 21 -0.26 -4.48 1.46
CA LEU A 21 0.91 -4.30 2.31
C LEU A 21 2.16 -5.07 1.81
N GLY A 22 3.34 -4.54 2.11
CA GLY A 22 4.61 -5.25 1.89
C GLY A 22 5.10 -6.05 3.11
N HIS A 23 4.28 -6.20 4.16
CA HIS A 23 4.69 -6.76 5.45
C HIS A 23 3.52 -7.38 6.23
N LYS A 24 3.85 -8.21 7.23
CA LYS A 24 2.86 -8.81 8.14
C LYS A 24 2.18 -7.77 9.04
N ILE A 25 0.90 -7.96 9.32
CA ILE A 25 0.20 -7.22 10.37
C ILE A 25 0.48 -7.88 11.72
N VAL A 26 0.86 -7.07 12.70
CA VAL A 26 1.07 -7.49 14.09
C VAL A 26 0.01 -6.87 15.01
N GLY A 27 -0.38 -7.61 16.03
CA GLY A 27 -1.32 -7.15 17.05
C GLY A 27 -0.65 -6.29 18.11
N PHE A 28 -1.46 -5.84 19.06
CA PHE A 28 -0.97 -5.07 20.22
C PHE A 28 0.15 -5.82 20.95
N GLY A 29 1.24 -5.12 21.26
CA GLY A 29 2.42 -5.72 21.90
C GLY A 29 3.20 -6.68 21.00
N ASN A 30 3.14 -6.51 19.68
CA ASN A 30 3.90 -7.28 18.68
C ASN A 30 3.52 -8.79 18.62
N ARG A 31 2.31 -9.14 19.07
CA ARG A 31 1.80 -10.51 19.03
C ARG A 31 1.29 -10.88 17.65
N GLU A 32 1.41 -12.15 17.28
CA GLU A 32 0.81 -12.64 16.04
C GLU A 32 -0.72 -12.50 16.08
N VAL A 33 -1.28 -12.03 14.97
CA VAL A 33 -2.73 -11.90 14.81
C VAL A 33 -3.26 -13.22 14.26
N GLN A 34 -4.11 -13.91 15.04
CA GLN A 34 -4.84 -15.06 14.54
C GLN A 34 -5.89 -14.60 13.51
N LEU A 35 -5.82 -15.16 12.30
CA LEU A 35 -6.58 -14.74 11.12
C LEU A 35 -8.02 -15.23 11.05
N ALA A 36 -8.54 -15.90 12.07
CA ALA A 36 -9.76 -16.68 11.98
C ALA A 36 -10.97 -15.93 11.37
N ASN A 37 -11.03 -14.60 11.48
CA ASN A 37 -12.08 -13.75 10.88
C ASN A 37 -11.56 -12.38 10.37
N GLY A 38 -10.41 -12.35 9.70
CA GLY A 38 -9.87 -11.10 9.15
C GLY A 38 -10.77 -10.50 8.07
N ARG A 39 -11.02 -9.19 8.13
CA ARG A 39 -11.78 -8.44 7.11
C ARG A 39 -10.96 -7.26 6.60
N ILE A 40 -11.08 -6.98 5.31
CA ILE A 40 -10.58 -5.73 4.74
C ILE A 40 -11.74 -4.74 4.64
N VAL A 41 -11.51 -3.53 5.12
CA VAL A 41 -12.47 -2.43 5.09
C VAL A 41 -11.90 -1.29 4.24
N SER A 42 -12.76 -0.69 3.42
CA SER A 42 -12.43 0.54 2.72
C SER A 42 -12.23 1.66 3.74
N ALA A 43 -11.17 2.44 3.57
CA ALA A 43 -10.85 3.55 4.44
C ALA A 43 -10.81 4.84 3.62
N ARG A 44 -11.30 5.93 4.22
CA ARG A 44 -11.14 7.29 3.68
C ARG A 44 -10.08 8.03 4.46
N ILE A 45 -9.14 8.63 3.76
CA ILE A 45 -8.06 9.42 4.36
C ILE A 45 -8.60 10.81 4.72
N THR A 46 -8.70 11.10 6.01
CA THR A 46 -9.19 12.39 6.51
C THR A 46 -8.05 13.35 6.85
N GLY A 47 -6.82 12.84 6.94
CA GLY A 47 -5.66 13.65 7.25
C GLY A 47 -4.35 12.90 7.08
N ILE A 48 -3.26 13.65 7.17
CA ILE A 48 -1.90 13.14 7.13
C ILE A 48 -1.13 13.78 8.28
N ASN A 49 -0.47 12.93 9.07
CA ASN A 49 0.58 13.36 9.97
C ASN A 49 1.87 13.45 9.17
N HIS A 50 2.45 14.66 9.15
CA HIS A 50 3.63 14.97 8.34
C HIS A 50 4.86 14.22 8.86
N SER A 51 5.70 13.74 7.93
CA SER A 51 6.95 13.05 8.25
C SER A 51 8.05 14.05 8.58
N ASN A 52 8.70 13.84 9.71
CA ASN A 52 9.83 14.66 10.14
C ASN A 52 11.13 13.83 10.16
N ARG A 53 12.27 14.51 10.24
CA ARG A 53 13.56 13.83 10.28
C ARG A 53 13.65 12.94 11.52
N GLY A 54 13.63 11.63 11.32
CA GLY A 54 13.70 10.63 12.39
C GLY A 54 12.35 10.13 12.88
N GLU A 55 11.24 10.73 12.44
CA GLU A 55 9.88 10.35 12.83
C GLU A 55 9.03 10.09 11.58
N PRO A 56 8.60 8.83 11.34
CA PRO A 56 7.75 8.54 10.20
C PRO A 56 6.37 9.18 10.40
N GLY A 57 5.91 9.93 9.40
CA GLY A 57 4.52 10.37 9.32
C GLY A 57 3.57 9.20 9.04
N GLU A 58 2.26 9.48 9.00
CA GLU A 58 1.22 8.45 8.80
C GLU A 58 -0.05 9.01 8.13
N LYS A 59 -0.79 8.12 7.46
CA LYS A 59 -2.14 8.43 6.97
C LYS A 59 -3.17 8.22 8.07
N ILE A 60 -4.06 9.20 8.27
CA ILE A 60 -5.19 9.11 9.17
C ILE A 60 -6.41 8.65 8.36
N GLY A 61 -6.77 7.38 8.54
CA GLY A 61 -7.92 6.77 7.86
C GLY A 61 -9.11 6.58 8.79
N VAL A 62 -10.31 6.80 8.27
CA VAL A 62 -11.58 6.47 8.94
C VAL A 62 -12.38 5.48 8.10
N PHE A 63 -13.21 4.67 8.77
CA PHE A 63 -14.16 3.75 8.14
C PHE A 63 -15.45 3.69 8.96
N SER A 64 -16.56 3.35 8.32
CA SER A 64 -17.93 3.40 8.84
C SER A 64 -18.42 2.04 9.36
N GLY A 65 -17.50 1.18 9.81
CA GLY A 65 -17.80 -0.16 10.31
C GLY A 65 -18.17 -1.15 9.19
N ASN A 66 -19.30 -1.85 9.35
CA ASN A 66 -19.65 -2.98 8.48
C ASN A 66 -20.01 -2.60 7.04
N ALA A 67 -20.48 -1.36 6.80
CA ALA A 67 -20.85 -0.91 5.46
C ALA A 67 -19.65 -0.81 4.51
N ASP A 68 -18.44 -0.65 5.06
CA ASP A 68 -17.22 -0.49 4.30
C ASP A 68 -16.44 -1.80 4.14
N ILE A 69 -17.00 -2.95 4.52
CA ILE A 69 -16.35 -4.25 4.30
C ILE A 69 -16.32 -4.56 2.80
N ILE A 70 -15.12 -4.73 2.26
CA ILE A 70 -14.91 -4.99 0.84
C ILE A 70 -14.40 -6.41 0.55
N GLY A 71 -14.07 -7.20 1.57
CA GLY A 71 -13.47 -8.51 1.40
C GLY A 71 -13.05 -9.19 2.70
N ASP A 72 -12.40 -10.33 2.54
CA ASP A 72 -11.81 -11.11 3.63
C ASP A 72 -10.28 -11.02 3.61
N ILE A 73 -9.65 -11.41 4.73
CA ILE A 73 -8.21 -11.66 4.78
C ILE A 73 -8.05 -13.16 5.01
N SER A 74 -7.52 -13.87 4.01
CA SER A 74 -7.28 -15.31 4.07
C SER A 74 -5.84 -15.65 4.48
N ALA A 75 -4.89 -14.72 4.31
CA ALA A 75 -3.51 -14.91 4.73
C ALA A 75 -2.85 -13.61 5.21
N ASN A 76 -1.96 -13.73 6.20
CA ASN A 76 -1.12 -12.69 6.78
C ASN A 76 0.27 -13.30 6.88
N THR A 77 1.14 -12.88 5.98
CA THR A 77 2.45 -13.47 5.76
C THR A 77 3.52 -12.41 5.98
N GLN A 78 4.78 -12.81 6.03
CA GLN A 78 5.90 -11.88 6.17
C GLN A 78 5.96 -10.82 5.06
N ILE A 79 5.38 -11.11 3.88
CA ILE A 79 5.44 -10.26 2.69
C ILE A 79 4.12 -9.54 2.38
N GLY A 80 3.15 -9.56 3.30
CA GLY A 80 1.87 -8.89 3.11
C GLY A 80 0.67 -9.74 3.48
N ILE A 81 -0.51 -9.17 3.27
CA ILE A 81 -1.80 -9.82 3.48
C ILE A 81 -2.46 -10.13 2.13
N PHE A 82 -3.23 -11.21 2.11
CA PHE A 82 -3.91 -11.68 0.91
C PHE A 82 -5.33 -12.12 1.24
N GLY A 83 -6.21 -12.03 0.25
CA GLY A 83 -7.64 -12.29 0.42
C GLY A 83 -8.41 -12.24 -0.88
N GLY A 84 -9.73 -12.28 -0.75
CA GLY A 84 -10.69 -12.06 -1.81
C GLY A 84 -11.52 -10.80 -1.55
N LEU A 85 -11.82 -10.07 -2.62
CA LEU A 85 -12.79 -8.97 -2.57
C LEU A 85 -14.18 -9.47 -2.94
N LEU A 86 -15.20 -8.90 -2.31
CA LEU A 86 -16.61 -9.20 -2.57
C LEU A 86 -17.08 -8.63 -3.91
N ASN A 87 -16.53 -7.47 -4.29
CA ASN A 87 -16.90 -6.74 -5.50
C ASN A 87 -15.66 -6.44 -6.34
N ASN A 88 -15.87 -6.23 -7.64
CA ASN A 88 -14.81 -5.76 -8.53
C ASN A 88 -14.39 -4.33 -8.17
N LEU A 89 -13.11 -4.04 -8.35
CA LEU A 89 -12.57 -2.70 -8.22
C LEU A 89 -12.41 -2.03 -9.59
N THR A 90 -12.62 -0.72 -9.60
CA THR A 90 -12.32 0.16 -10.73
C THR A 90 -11.17 1.08 -10.35
N ASN A 91 -10.22 1.29 -11.27
CA ASN A 91 -9.14 2.26 -11.09
C ASN A 91 -9.28 3.35 -12.17
N CYS A 92 -9.32 4.62 -11.75
CA CYS A 92 -9.53 5.76 -12.64
C CYS A 92 -8.35 6.01 -13.59
N TRP A 93 -7.13 5.66 -13.18
CA TRP A 93 -5.92 5.80 -14.00
C TRP A 93 -5.69 4.60 -14.92
N TYR A 94 -6.08 3.40 -14.47
CA TYR A 94 -5.88 2.14 -15.16
C TYR A 94 -7.17 1.32 -15.21
N PRO A 95 -8.10 1.65 -16.14
CA PRO A 95 -9.37 0.93 -16.24
C PRO A 95 -9.20 -0.53 -16.72
N LEU A 96 -8.04 -0.85 -17.29
CA LEU A 96 -7.68 -2.20 -17.72
C LEU A 96 -6.51 -2.74 -16.88
N PRO A 97 -6.44 -4.05 -16.64
CA PRO A 97 -5.29 -4.66 -15.95
C PRO A 97 -3.98 -4.35 -16.65
N ILE A 98 -2.97 -4.01 -15.85
CA ILE A 98 -1.60 -3.79 -16.31
C ILE A 98 -0.72 -4.99 -15.93
N PRO A 99 0.29 -5.34 -16.75
CA PRO A 99 1.24 -6.39 -16.40
C PRO A 99 2.09 -5.94 -15.20
N VAL A 100 2.43 -6.91 -14.33
CA VAL A 100 3.38 -6.70 -13.25
C VAL A 100 4.78 -6.92 -13.78
N SER A 101 5.70 -6.01 -13.47
CA SER A 101 7.11 -6.13 -13.84
C SER A 101 7.91 -6.90 -12.79
N THR A 102 8.99 -7.53 -13.24
CA THR A 102 9.96 -8.20 -12.37
C THR A 102 11.08 -7.24 -11.97
N ILE A 103 11.77 -7.49 -10.84
CA ILE A 103 12.88 -6.64 -10.40
C ILE A 103 14.00 -6.51 -11.45
N SER A 104 14.18 -7.50 -12.32
CA SER A 104 15.14 -7.51 -13.44
C SER A 104 14.85 -6.45 -14.51
N GLU A 105 13.59 -6.05 -14.66
CA GLU A 105 13.16 -5.07 -15.65
C GLU A 105 13.18 -3.63 -15.11
N VAL A 106 13.20 -3.47 -13.77
CA VAL A 106 13.24 -2.17 -13.11
C VAL A 106 14.62 -1.53 -13.29
N ARG A 107 14.63 -0.23 -13.64
CA ARG A 107 15.85 0.56 -13.85
C ARG A 107 15.81 1.84 -13.01
N PRO A 108 16.97 2.34 -12.54
CA PRO A 108 17.06 3.68 -11.97
C PRO A 108 16.59 4.75 -12.96
N GLY A 109 15.91 5.78 -12.46
CA GLY A 109 15.38 6.89 -13.27
C GLY A 109 14.03 7.41 -12.77
N PRO A 110 13.42 8.36 -13.51
CA PRO A 110 12.10 8.88 -13.20
C PRO A 110 11.03 7.78 -13.22
N ALA A 111 10.12 7.82 -12.25
CA ALA A 111 8.96 6.94 -12.15
C ALA A 111 7.79 7.66 -11.48
N GLU A 112 6.65 7.00 -11.37
CA GLU A 112 5.47 7.52 -10.69
C GLU A 112 5.09 6.58 -9.55
N ILE A 113 4.45 7.09 -8.49
CA ILE A 113 3.86 6.29 -7.42
C ILE A 113 2.37 6.62 -7.31
N LEU A 114 1.54 5.60 -7.19
CA LEU A 114 0.10 5.73 -7.01
C LEU A 114 -0.27 5.60 -5.53
N THR A 115 -0.81 6.66 -4.94
CA THR A 115 -1.19 6.63 -3.53
C THR A 115 -2.33 7.59 -3.21
N VAL A 116 -3.09 7.30 -2.15
CA VAL A 116 -4.20 8.15 -1.68
C VAL A 116 -3.70 9.10 -0.59
N LEU A 117 -3.93 10.40 -0.75
CA LEU A 117 -3.61 11.43 0.25
C LEU A 117 -4.84 12.04 0.93
N SER A 118 -6.02 11.94 0.31
CA SER A 118 -7.28 12.48 0.83
C SER A 118 -8.46 11.69 0.28
N GLY A 119 -9.47 11.46 1.11
CA GLY A 119 -10.63 10.65 0.75
C GLY A 119 -10.23 9.24 0.32
N ASP A 120 -10.74 8.82 -0.83
CA ASP A 120 -10.43 7.56 -1.51
C ASP A 120 -9.81 7.80 -2.91
N GLU A 121 -9.38 9.03 -3.19
CA GLU A 121 -8.88 9.43 -4.49
C GLU A 121 -7.43 8.99 -4.71
N ILE A 122 -7.21 8.20 -5.77
CA ILE A 122 -5.88 7.78 -6.18
C ILE A 122 -5.16 8.96 -6.83
N GLY A 123 -4.12 9.46 -6.18
CA GLY A 123 -3.18 10.42 -6.76
C GLY A 123 -1.98 9.73 -7.41
N ARG A 124 -1.38 10.40 -8.39
CA ARG A 124 -0.18 9.96 -9.10
C ARG A 124 0.90 11.01 -8.91
N PHE A 125 2.03 10.59 -8.35
CA PHE A 125 3.09 11.50 -7.91
C PHE A 125 4.44 11.10 -8.49
N SER A 126 5.23 12.09 -8.86
CA SER A 126 6.58 11.86 -9.39
C SER A 126 7.55 11.37 -8.31
N ILE A 127 8.33 10.36 -8.66
CA ILE A 127 9.46 9.86 -7.87
C ILE A 127 10.67 9.61 -8.77
N GLU A 128 11.81 9.32 -8.15
CA GLU A 128 13.02 8.86 -8.82
C GLU A 128 13.49 7.57 -8.16
N ILE A 129 13.62 6.50 -8.95
CA ILE A 129 14.28 5.27 -8.53
C ILE A 129 15.78 5.53 -8.57
N GLN A 130 16.41 5.66 -7.41
CA GLN A 130 17.84 5.96 -7.31
C GLN A 130 18.70 4.71 -7.39
N LYS A 131 18.24 3.60 -6.81
CA LYS A 131 18.94 2.32 -6.80
C LYS A 131 17.96 1.16 -6.85
N VAL A 132 18.34 0.12 -7.59
CA VAL A 132 17.63 -1.16 -7.63
C VAL A 132 18.61 -2.21 -7.11
N TYR A 133 18.16 -3.01 -6.13
CA TYR A 133 18.93 -4.11 -5.59
C TYR A 133 18.37 -5.42 -6.15
N TYR A 134 19.13 -6.09 -7.01
CA TYR A 134 18.79 -7.43 -7.46
C TYR A 134 18.97 -8.41 -6.29
N GLN A 135 17.88 -9.03 -5.87
CA GLN A 135 17.86 -9.94 -4.74
C GLN A 135 17.51 -11.35 -5.19
N SER A 136 18.34 -12.31 -4.83
CA SER A 136 18.08 -13.74 -5.01
C SER A 136 17.29 -14.36 -3.86
N ASN A 137 17.17 -13.65 -2.72
CA ASN A 137 16.47 -14.10 -1.50
C ASN A 137 15.56 -12.97 -0.97
N LEU A 138 14.50 -13.33 -0.23
CA LEU A 138 13.61 -12.40 0.46
C LEU A 138 14.41 -11.49 1.41
N ARG A 139 14.47 -10.19 1.11
CA ARG A 139 15.04 -9.15 1.98
C ARG A 139 14.13 -7.93 1.97
N ASP A 140 14.21 -7.14 3.03
CA ASP A 140 13.25 -6.06 3.32
C ASP A 140 13.37 -4.83 2.40
N LYS A 141 14.40 -4.76 1.53
CA LYS A 141 14.71 -3.54 0.74
C LYS A 141 15.10 -3.86 -0.69
N GLY A 142 14.16 -3.80 -1.64
CA GLY A 142 14.43 -4.03 -3.07
C GLY A 142 14.88 -2.80 -3.85
N MET A 143 14.56 -1.59 -3.39
CA MET A 143 14.81 -0.34 -4.11
C MET A 143 15.07 0.84 -3.15
N VAL A 144 15.79 1.85 -3.65
CA VAL A 144 15.87 3.18 -3.03
C VAL A 144 15.16 4.15 -3.95
N ILE A 145 14.14 4.82 -3.43
CA ILE A 145 13.38 5.84 -4.15
C ILE A 145 13.55 7.20 -3.48
N LYS A 146 13.45 8.25 -4.27
CA LYS A 146 13.38 9.63 -3.82
C LYS A 146 12.07 10.23 -4.31
N VAL A 147 11.29 10.82 -3.41
CA VAL A 147 10.11 11.59 -3.81
C VAL A 147 10.58 12.90 -4.44
N THR A 148 10.10 13.19 -5.64
CA THR A 148 10.42 14.42 -6.38
C THR A 148 9.20 15.31 -6.57
N ASP A 149 8.00 14.75 -6.36
CA ASP A 149 6.74 15.48 -6.46
C ASP A 149 6.57 16.54 -5.35
N PRO A 150 6.37 17.82 -5.71
CA PRO A 150 6.27 18.90 -4.74
C PRO A 150 4.99 18.83 -3.91
N GLU A 151 3.87 18.35 -4.47
CA GLU A 151 2.61 18.25 -3.75
C GLU A 151 2.67 17.14 -2.70
N LEU A 152 3.21 15.98 -3.08
CA LEU A 152 3.43 14.88 -2.15
C LEU A 152 4.33 15.32 -1.00
N LEU A 153 5.49 15.92 -1.30
CA LEU A 153 6.42 16.42 -0.29
C LEU A 153 5.80 17.45 0.65
N LEU A 154 5.02 18.40 0.10
CA LEU A 154 4.35 19.43 0.89
C LEU A 154 3.37 18.80 1.88
N LYS A 155 2.56 17.83 1.43
CA LYS A 155 1.53 17.20 2.26
C LYS A 155 2.09 16.21 3.27
N THR A 156 3.18 15.51 2.95
CA THR A 156 3.61 14.32 3.72
C THR A 156 5.03 14.40 4.26
N GLY A 157 5.88 15.29 3.75
CA GLY A 157 7.30 15.36 4.12
C GLY A 157 8.15 14.23 3.54
N GLY A 158 7.57 13.39 2.67
CA GLY A 158 8.23 12.22 2.08
C GLY A 158 7.38 10.95 2.17
N ILE A 159 8.03 9.80 2.29
CA ILE A 159 7.31 8.53 2.45
C ILE A 159 6.82 8.39 3.89
N ILE A 160 5.52 8.09 4.05
CA ILE A 160 4.84 7.92 5.33
C ILE A 160 4.26 6.51 5.48
N GLN A 161 3.91 6.14 6.71
CA GLN A 161 3.18 4.91 6.99
C GLN A 161 1.83 4.90 6.27
N GLY A 162 1.43 3.70 5.82
CA GLY A 162 0.27 3.51 4.96
C GLY A 162 0.56 3.65 3.46
N MET A 163 1.74 4.14 3.04
CA MET A 163 2.16 4.10 1.63
C MET A 163 2.78 2.76 1.22
N SER A 164 3.18 1.91 2.17
CA SER A 164 3.69 0.57 1.85
C SER A 164 2.66 -0.22 1.05
N GLY A 165 3.07 -0.72 -0.12
CA GLY A 165 2.19 -1.36 -1.09
C GLY A 165 1.66 -0.44 -2.19
N SER A 166 1.97 0.86 -2.17
CA SER A 166 1.65 1.78 -3.28
C SER A 166 2.34 1.32 -4.56
N PRO A 167 1.59 1.11 -5.66
CA PRO A 167 2.16 0.75 -6.95
C PRO A 167 3.14 1.83 -7.45
N ILE A 168 4.26 1.37 -7.99
CA ILE A 168 5.28 2.16 -8.70
C ILE A 168 5.33 1.64 -10.13
#